data_AF-A0A409WDX9-F1
#
_entry.id   AF-A0A409WDX9-F1
#
_cell.length_a   1.000
_cell.length_b   1.000
_cell.length_c   1.000
_cell.angle_alpha   90.00
_cell.angle_beta   90.00
_cell.angle_gamma   90.00
#
_symmetry.space_group_name_H-M   'P 1'
#
loop_
_entity.id
_entity.type
_entity.pdbx_description
1 polymer ?
#
loop_
_entity_poly.entity_id
_entity_poly.type
_entity_poly.pdbx_seq_one_letter_code
_entity_poly.pdbx_strand_id
1 'polypeptide(L)'
;MSWVDAQDEDETTLSPDFLVTGNGPQFRYQDHEKAWSCCASFIDAHRTDDWAHNRREVEIDWEKQFAGYARQCFIAHPTRIFVYGLCITETRLRLYRYDRCGALHSEWMSYRQKNAHLLVRVLLLLSSSKAADLGFDETVVINEGGKHVFSMRKEDQPVRLTEVSLLWDNMSLFGRATKCWKVVDESNKKTYVLKQQFVDTQQVPEHELLEEVKGIKGVVKDRFLYRMIVEEHGQSIKYVTDVVLLLKALRDAITAHKEAYIDRGVLHRDISANNILYAKDPTNLREGKGYGNLIDFELSIKVNRTTSLCGQYFGTGTRLFHSISLLESEAESRDYHQGYLDDLQAFFWVLIWILIKMLPPIQCVPRMSTDIQQLKRLASFESSPLDAAERKGGWVSLCSEGRAFKFISHEWGPEILEFVGELGSCFHRHETAKSRNPFPSAAVPSVQPEYSTTEQEAPTPSDNYDEVLTLFDNVIKELGKSDSAIKGSNKRRRSSGQGDVERPQTPALRS
;
A
#
# COMPACT_ATOMS: atom_id res chain seq x y z
N MET A 1 8.36 -20.16 -17.93
CA MET A 1 7.58 -19.03 -17.43
C MET A 1 8.38 -17.79 -17.77
N SER A 2 8.02 -17.13 -18.87
CA SER A 2 8.52 -15.81 -19.21
C SER A 2 7.51 -14.80 -18.67
N TRP A 3 7.92 -14.01 -17.69
CA TRP A 3 7.12 -12.92 -17.15
C TRP A 3 7.11 -11.80 -18.18
N VAL A 4 5.92 -11.44 -18.67
CA VAL A 4 5.72 -10.22 -19.46
C VAL A 4 5.05 -9.22 -18.54
N ASP A 5 5.82 -8.21 -18.12
CA ASP A 5 5.29 -7.02 -17.47
C ASP A 5 4.39 -6.28 -18.45
N ALA A 6 3.08 -6.37 -18.24
CA ALA A 6 2.11 -5.52 -18.92
C ALA A 6 1.96 -4.23 -18.10
N GLN A 7 2.86 -3.27 -18.34
CA GLN A 7 2.69 -1.89 -17.90
C GLN A 7 2.03 -1.07 -19.02
N ASP A 8 1.03 -0.29 -18.62
CA ASP A 8 0.48 0.91 -19.26
C ASP A 8 0.06 0.84 -20.74
N GLU A 9 -1.05 0.14 -21.02
CA GLU A 9 -1.90 0.48 -22.17
C GLU A 9 -3.26 1.03 -21.70
N ASP A 10 -3.54 2.24 -22.20
CA ASP A 10 -4.72 3.07 -21.96
C ASP A 10 -6.05 2.33 -22.21
N GLU A 11 -7.10 2.76 -21.51
CA GLU A 11 -8.49 2.29 -21.57
C GLU A 11 -9.15 2.26 -22.97
N THR A 12 -8.46 2.65 -24.05
CA THR A 12 -9.12 3.13 -25.28
C THR A 12 -8.88 2.32 -26.57
N THR A 13 -8.05 1.28 -26.58
CA THR A 13 -7.78 0.50 -27.82
C THR A 13 -8.27 -0.95 -27.80
N LEU A 14 -8.53 -1.52 -26.63
CA LEU A 14 -8.91 -2.92 -26.48
C LEU A 14 -10.42 -3.11 -26.58
N SER A 15 -10.90 -3.71 -27.68
CA SER A 15 -12.30 -4.06 -27.89
C SER A 15 -12.40 -5.50 -28.41
N PRO A 16 -13.04 -6.43 -27.68
CA PRO A 16 -13.27 -7.78 -28.17
C PRO A 16 -14.35 -7.77 -29.26
N ASP A 17 -14.28 -8.73 -30.18
CA ASP A 17 -15.29 -8.88 -31.23
C ASP A 17 -16.70 -9.01 -30.67
N PHE A 18 -16.86 -9.82 -29.61
CA PHE A 18 -18.13 -10.00 -28.91
C PHE A 18 -17.98 -9.84 -27.40
N LEU A 19 -18.98 -9.19 -26.81
CA LEU A 19 -19.14 -9.05 -25.37
C LEU A 19 -20.43 -9.78 -24.97
N VAL A 20 -20.34 -10.74 -24.06
CA VAL A 20 -21.51 -11.31 -23.40
C VAL A 20 -21.87 -10.37 -22.27
N THR A 21 -23.08 -9.81 -22.28
CA THR A 21 -23.51 -8.82 -21.28
C THR A 21 -24.50 -9.40 -20.29
N GLY A 22 -24.45 -8.89 -19.05
CA GLY A 22 -25.41 -9.22 -18.00
C GLY A 22 -26.16 -7.99 -17.51
N ASN A 23 -27.36 -8.21 -16.97
CA ASN A 23 -28.27 -7.17 -16.46
C ASN A 23 -28.73 -7.43 -15.02
N GLY A 24 -28.12 -8.40 -14.34
CA GLY A 24 -28.42 -8.75 -12.95
C GLY A 24 -27.87 -7.73 -11.95
N PRO A 25 -28.11 -7.95 -10.64
CA PRO A 25 -27.67 -7.05 -9.57
C PRO A 25 -26.15 -7.00 -9.39
N GLN A 26 -25.36 -7.73 -10.20
CA GLN A 26 -23.89 -7.67 -10.20
C GLN A 26 -23.33 -6.61 -11.16
N PHE A 27 -24.18 -5.99 -11.98
CA PHE A 27 -23.80 -5.04 -13.03
C PHE A 27 -24.28 -3.63 -12.69
N ARG A 28 -23.50 -2.60 -13.08
CA ARG A 28 -23.96 -1.20 -12.97
C ARG A 28 -24.94 -0.95 -14.11
N TYR A 29 -26.14 -0.48 -13.79
CA TYR A 29 -27.19 -0.23 -14.78
C TYR A 29 -26.80 0.95 -15.68
N GLN A 30 -26.26 0.68 -16.87
CA GLN A 30 -26.09 1.65 -17.96
C GLN A 30 -26.28 0.95 -19.32
N ASP A 31 -26.67 1.74 -20.32
CA ASP A 31 -27.13 1.33 -21.65
C ASP A 31 -26.33 0.18 -22.31
N HIS A 32 -27.02 -0.59 -23.16
CA HIS A 32 -26.55 -1.79 -23.89
C HIS A 32 -25.36 -1.55 -24.86
N GLU A 33 -24.59 -0.48 -24.69
CA GLU A 33 -23.33 -0.28 -25.39
C GLU A 33 -22.29 -1.32 -24.94
N LYS A 34 -21.27 -1.58 -25.77
CA LYS A 34 -20.16 -2.49 -25.47
C LYS A 34 -19.29 -1.93 -24.33
N ALA A 35 -19.80 -1.92 -23.11
CA ALA A 35 -19.14 -1.41 -21.93
C ALA A 35 -18.65 -2.53 -21.02
N TRP A 36 -17.41 -2.41 -20.53
CA TRP A 36 -16.82 -3.36 -19.60
C TRP A 36 -17.61 -3.51 -18.28
N SER A 37 -18.39 -2.49 -17.90
CA SER A 37 -19.29 -2.48 -16.74
C SER A 37 -20.49 -3.43 -16.84
N CYS A 38 -20.79 -3.91 -18.04
CA CYS A 38 -21.82 -4.91 -18.31
C CYS A 38 -21.24 -6.26 -18.71
N CYS A 39 -19.91 -6.41 -18.75
CA CYS A 39 -19.24 -7.57 -19.32
C CYS A 39 -19.34 -8.79 -18.39
N ALA A 40 -20.11 -9.80 -18.83
CA ALA A 40 -20.21 -11.10 -18.20
C ALA A 40 -19.13 -12.06 -18.71
N SER A 41 -18.74 -12.00 -19.98
CA SER A 41 -17.61 -12.73 -20.58
C SER A 41 -17.24 -12.08 -21.91
N PHE A 42 -16.04 -12.32 -22.41
CA PHE A 42 -15.59 -11.77 -23.70
C PHE A 42 -15.22 -12.89 -24.68
N ILE A 43 -15.42 -12.63 -25.97
CA ILE A 43 -15.10 -13.56 -27.05
C ILE A 43 -14.38 -12.77 -28.14
N ASP A 44 -13.27 -13.31 -28.62
CA ASP A 44 -12.50 -12.73 -29.71
C ASP A 44 -12.25 -13.76 -30.81
N ALA A 45 -12.43 -13.35 -32.06
CA ALA A 45 -12.38 -14.23 -33.21
C ALA A 45 -11.19 -13.89 -34.12
N HIS A 46 -10.31 -14.87 -34.33
CA HIS A 46 -9.14 -14.68 -35.18
C HIS A 46 -9.26 -15.45 -36.50
N ARG A 47 -8.94 -14.77 -37.60
CA ARG A 47 -8.93 -15.34 -38.96
C ARG A 47 -7.59 -16.01 -39.21
N THR A 48 -7.45 -17.30 -38.90
CA THR A 48 -6.52 -18.28 -39.54
C THR A 48 -6.29 -19.50 -38.65
N ASP A 49 -6.34 -20.69 -39.26
CA ASP A 49 -5.66 -21.87 -38.75
C ASP A 49 -4.28 -22.07 -39.43
N ASP A 50 -3.91 -21.25 -40.43
CA ASP A 50 -2.70 -21.44 -41.25
C ASP A 50 -1.47 -20.69 -40.72
N TRP A 51 -0.54 -21.46 -40.15
CA TRP A 51 0.67 -21.02 -39.43
C TRP A 51 1.88 -20.73 -40.34
N ALA A 52 1.80 -19.73 -41.20
CA ALA A 52 2.97 -19.31 -41.99
C ALA A 52 3.91 -18.42 -41.15
N HIS A 53 4.71 -19.07 -40.30
CA HIS A 53 5.81 -18.55 -39.47
C HIS A 53 5.40 -17.94 -38.11
N ASN A 54 5.88 -18.55 -37.03
CA ASN A 54 5.82 -18.08 -35.63
C ASN A 54 4.49 -18.16 -34.85
N ARG A 55 3.88 -19.35 -34.82
CA ARG A 55 2.73 -19.69 -33.95
C ARG A 55 2.85 -19.21 -32.50
N ARG A 56 4.04 -19.32 -31.89
CA ARG A 56 4.25 -18.93 -30.49
C ARG A 56 4.14 -17.43 -30.28
N GLU A 57 4.62 -16.62 -31.21
CA GLU A 57 4.55 -15.16 -31.09
C GLU A 57 3.10 -14.68 -31.23
N VAL A 58 2.36 -15.22 -32.19
CA VAL A 58 0.93 -14.91 -32.36
C VAL A 58 0.11 -15.35 -31.15
N GLU A 59 0.35 -16.56 -30.61
CA GLU A 59 -0.31 -17.03 -29.39
C GLU A 59 0.02 -16.11 -28.18
N ILE A 60 1.28 -15.65 -28.06
CA ILE A 60 1.68 -14.70 -27.01
C ILE A 60 0.94 -13.37 -27.15
N ASP A 61 0.75 -12.86 -28.37
CA ASP A 61 0.07 -11.59 -28.59
C ASP A 61 -1.43 -11.68 -28.29
N TRP A 62 -2.09 -12.79 -28.65
CA TRP A 62 -3.48 -13.06 -28.24
C TRP A 62 -3.60 -13.21 -26.72
N GLU A 63 -2.65 -13.89 -26.07
CA GLU A 63 -2.65 -14.03 -24.61
C GLU A 63 -2.49 -12.69 -23.89
N LYS A 64 -1.64 -11.78 -24.41
CA LYS A 64 -1.54 -10.40 -23.92
C LYS A 64 -2.85 -9.65 -24.09
N GLN A 65 -3.47 -9.74 -25.27
CA GLN A 65 -4.74 -9.09 -25.57
C GLN A 65 -5.85 -9.57 -24.63
N PHE A 66 -5.97 -10.89 -24.43
CA PHE A 66 -6.94 -11.49 -23.51
C PHE A 66 -6.68 -11.13 -22.05
N ALA A 67 -5.40 -11.04 -21.64
CA ALA A 67 -5.04 -10.53 -20.32
C ALA A 67 -5.48 -9.07 -20.14
N GLY A 68 -5.34 -8.25 -21.19
CA GLY A 68 -5.87 -6.89 -21.24
C GLY A 68 -7.38 -6.84 -21.04
N TYR A 69 -8.15 -7.67 -21.76
CA TYR A 69 -9.61 -7.78 -21.59
C TYR A 69 -10.01 -8.23 -20.18
N ALA A 70 -9.32 -9.23 -19.62
CA ALA A 70 -9.55 -9.70 -18.26
C ALA A 70 -9.29 -8.58 -17.24
N ARG A 71 -8.21 -7.81 -17.41
CA ARG A 71 -7.89 -6.64 -16.58
C ARG A 71 -9.02 -5.61 -16.63
N GLN A 72 -9.52 -5.27 -17.82
CA GLN A 72 -10.65 -4.33 -17.96
C GLN A 72 -11.90 -4.82 -17.24
N CYS A 73 -12.22 -6.12 -17.33
CA CYS A 73 -13.33 -6.72 -16.58
C CYS A 73 -13.14 -6.58 -15.06
N PHE A 74 -11.92 -6.77 -14.55
CA PHE A 74 -11.62 -6.66 -13.13
C PHE A 74 -11.58 -5.22 -12.59
N ILE A 75 -11.26 -4.24 -13.45
CA ILE A 75 -11.36 -2.82 -13.15
C ILE A 75 -12.85 -2.43 -13.06
N ALA A 76 -13.63 -2.82 -14.07
CA ALA A 76 -15.06 -2.52 -14.12
C ALA A 76 -15.87 -3.24 -13.02
N HIS A 77 -15.47 -4.47 -12.68
CA HIS A 77 -16.09 -5.31 -11.64
C HIS A 77 -15.08 -5.63 -10.52
N PRO A 78 -14.87 -4.70 -9.57
CA PRO A 78 -13.82 -4.80 -8.56
C PRO A 78 -13.99 -5.96 -7.57
N THR A 79 -15.20 -6.48 -7.42
CA THR A 79 -15.52 -7.60 -6.52
C THR A 79 -15.51 -8.96 -7.22
N ARG A 80 -15.23 -8.99 -8.53
CA ARG A 80 -15.23 -10.21 -9.33
C ARG A 80 -14.03 -11.09 -9.01
N ILE A 81 -14.30 -12.39 -8.88
CA ILE A 81 -13.34 -13.43 -8.49
C ILE A 81 -12.58 -13.96 -9.70
N PHE A 82 -13.29 -14.25 -10.80
CA PHE A 82 -12.71 -14.69 -12.06
C PHE A 82 -13.57 -14.25 -13.26
N VAL A 83 -13.01 -14.35 -14.47
CA VAL A 83 -13.71 -14.06 -15.74
C VAL A 83 -13.31 -15.08 -16.80
N TYR A 84 -14.26 -15.46 -17.66
CA TYR A 84 -13.98 -16.29 -18.82
C TYR A 84 -13.74 -15.45 -20.08
N GLY A 85 -12.81 -15.91 -20.91
CA GLY A 85 -12.57 -15.42 -22.26
C GLY A 85 -12.59 -16.58 -23.24
N LEU A 86 -13.22 -16.41 -24.41
CA LEU A 86 -13.22 -17.43 -25.46
C LEU A 86 -12.45 -16.93 -26.68
N CYS A 87 -11.39 -17.65 -27.03
CA CYS A 87 -10.70 -17.47 -28.29
C CYS A 87 -11.27 -18.46 -29.30
N ILE A 88 -11.73 -17.96 -30.45
CA ILE A 88 -12.29 -18.79 -31.52
C ILE A 88 -11.57 -18.51 -32.85
N THR A 89 -11.15 -19.58 -33.51
CA THR A 89 -10.66 -19.53 -34.90
C THR A 89 -11.71 -20.12 -35.83
N GLU A 90 -11.40 -20.31 -37.09
CA GLU A 90 -12.33 -20.95 -38.02
C GLU A 90 -12.68 -22.38 -37.62
N THR A 91 -11.73 -23.20 -37.16
CA THR A 91 -12.03 -24.62 -36.85
C THR A 91 -11.88 -25.01 -35.39
N ARG A 92 -11.31 -24.12 -34.55
CA ARG A 92 -10.94 -24.42 -33.17
C ARG A 92 -11.38 -23.33 -32.20
N LEU A 93 -11.48 -23.72 -30.94
CA LEU A 93 -11.73 -22.81 -29.83
C LEU A 93 -10.81 -23.13 -28.66
N ARG A 94 -10.55 -22.13 -27.82
CA ARG A 94 -9.84 -22.25 -26.55
C ARG A 94 -10.53 -21.38 -25.51
N LEU A 95 -10.88 -21.99 -24.39
CA LEU A 95 -11.49 -21.31 -23.26
C LEU A 95 -10.42 -20.89 -22.27
N TYR A 96 -10.42 -19.62 -21.89
CA TYR A 96 -9.58 -19.03 -20.86
C TYR A 96 -10.42 -18.73 -19.62
N ARG A 97 -9.85 -18.94 -18.44
CA ARG A 97 -10.34 -18.49 -17.14
C ARG A 97 -9.24 -17.68 -16.47
N TYR A 98 -9.47 -16.39 -16.32
CA TYR A 98 -8.59 -15.49 -15.58
C TYR A 98 -9.10 -15.31 -14.17
N ASP A 99 -8.23 -15.45 -13.18
CA ASP A 99 -8.47 -15.07 -11.79
C ASP A 99 -7.27 -14.23 -11.28
N ARG A 100 -7.23 -13.96 -9.97
CA ARG A 100 -6.16 -13.16 -9.37
C ARG A 100 -4.84 -13.92 -9.16
N CYS A 101 -4.83 -15.22 -9.42
CA CYS A 101 -3.65 -16.08 -9.36
C CYS A 101 -3.01 -16.27 -10.73
N GLY A 102 -3.76 -16.12 -11.82
CA GLY A 102 -3.24 -16.33 -13.16
C GLY A 102 -4.33 -16.54 -14.21
N ALA A 103 -3.90 -17.10 -15.34
CA ALA A 103 -4.77 -17.58 -16.39
C ALA A 103 -4.69 -19.10 -16.47
N LEU A 104 -5.84 -19.76 -16.47
CA LEU A 104 -5.97 -21.15 -16.90
C LEU A 104 -6.59 -21.14 -18.30
N HIS A 105 -6.17 -22.05 -19.16
CA HIS A 105 -6.82 -22.22 -20.45
C HIS A 105 -6.94 -23.69 -20.82
N SER A 106 -7.93 -24.01 -21.63
CA SER A 106 -8.07 -25.35 -22.20
C SER A 106 -6.99 -25.61 -23.26
N GLU A 107 -6.84 -26.88 -23.62
CA GLU A 107 -6.25 -27.21 -24.92
C GLU A 107 -7.10 -26.64 -26.06
N TRP A 108 -6.49 -26.50 -27.24
CA TRP A 108 -7.23 -26.14 -28.46
C TRP A 108 -8.19 -27.27 -28.83
N MET A 109 -9.48 -26.96 -28.94
CA MET A 109 -10.53 -27.93 -29.25
C MET A 109 -11.11 -27.64 -30.64
N SER A 110 -11.15 -28.63 -31.52
CA SER A 110 -11.90 -28.48 -32.78
C SER A 110 -13.40 -28.60 -32.52
N TYR A 111 -14.18 -27.63 -33.01
CA TYR A 111 -15.64 -27.61 -32.90
C TYR A 111 -16.34 -27.90 -34.24
N ARG A 112 -15.59 -28.23 -35.29
CA ARG A 112 -16.14 -28.64 -36.58
C ARG A 112 -16.67 -30.07 -36.53
N GLN A 113 -17.39 -30.47 -37.59
CA GLN A 113 -17.92 -31.82 -37.78
C GLN A 113 -18.75 -32.30 -36.57
N LYS A 114 -18.36 -33.41 -35.92
CA LYS A 114 -19.11 -34.02 -34.80
C LYS A 114 -18.99 -33.23 -33.49
N ASN A 115 -18.14 -32.21 -33.41
CA ASN A 115 -17.80 -31.49 -32.17
C ASN A 115 -18.52 -30.14 -32.01
N ALA A 116 -19.51 -29.81 -32.85
CA ALA A 116 -20.25 -28.55 -32.76
C ALA A 116 -20.90 -28.33 -31.39
N HIS A 117 -21.25 -29.42 -30.69
CA HIS A 117 -21.79 -29.39 -29.34
C HIS A 117 -20.81 -28.77 -28.31
N LEU A 118 -19.49 -28.81 -28.54
CA LEU A 118 -18.50 -28.17 -27.66
C LEU A 118 -18.63 -26.65 -27.70
N LEU A 119 -18.82 -26.06 -28.89
CA LEU A 119 -19.05 -24.62 -29.03
C LEU A 119 -20.31 -24.20 -28.29
N VAL A 120 -21.41 -24.94 -28.46
CA VAL A 120 -22.68 -24.67 -27.74
C VAL A 120 -22.48 -24.75 -26.22
N ARG A 121 -21.77 -25.77 -25.72
CA ARG A 121 -21.49 -25.91 -24.29
C ARG A 121 -20.68 -24.74 -23.73
N VAL A 122 -19.66 -24.28 -24.47
CA VAL A 122 -18.86 -23.13 -24.04
C VAL A 122 -19.71 -21.86 -24.05
N LEU A 123 -20.50 -21.60 -25.10
CA LEU A 123 -21.37 -20.42 -25.16
C LEU A 123 -22.41 -20.40 -24.02
N LEU A 124 -22.95 -21.57 -23.65
CA LEU A 124 -23.85 -21.70 -22.49
C LEU A 124 -23.12 -21.41 -21.16
N LEU A 125 -21.87 -21.84 -21.02
CA LEU A 125 -21.05 -21.52 -19.84
C LEU A 125 -20.81 -20.01 -19.74
N LEU A 126 -20.39 -19.36 -20.83
CA LEU A 126 -20.14 -17.91 -20.86
C LEU A 126 -21.39 -17.07 -20.62
N SER A 127 -22.57 -17.66 -20.83
CA SER A 127 -23.88 -17.01 -20.70
C SER A 127 -24.69 -17.59 -19.54
N SER A 128 -24.03 -18.18 -18.52
CA SER A 128 -24.74 -18.74 -17.37
C SER A 128 -25.61 -17.69 -16.68
N SER A 129 -26.83 -18.08 -16.31
CA SER A 129 -27.73 -17.23 -15.53
C SER A 129 -27.34 -17.13 -14.05
N LYS A 130 -26.43 -17.99 -13.60
CA LYS A 130 -25.89 -17.96 -12.23
C LYS A 130 -24.63 -17.10 -12.21
N ALA A 131 -24.68 -16.01 -11.45
CA ALA A 131 -23.58 -15.06 -11.38
C ALA A 131 -22.28 -15.71 -10.85
N ALA A 132 -22.39 -16.63 -9.89
CA ALA A 132 -21.25 -17.38 -9.34
C ALA A 132 -20.51 -18.21 -10.40
N ASP A 133 -21.22 -18.81 -11.36
CA ASP A 133 -20.60 -19.61 -12.43
C ASP A 133 -19.71 -18.73 -13.33
N LEU A 134 -20.02 -17.44 -13.42
CA LEU A 134 -19.27 -16.44 -14.19
C LEU A 134 -18.23 -15.69 -13.33
N GLY A 135 -18.05 -16.10 -12.08
CA GLY A 135 -17.05 -15.56 -11.17
C GLY A 135 -17.44 -14.27 -10.48
N PHE A 136 -18.73 -13.92 -10.46
CA PHE A 136 -19.21 -12.85 -9.60
C PHE A 136 -19.40 -13.34 -8.16
N ASP A 137 -19.04 -12.49 -7.20
CA ASP A 137 -19.29 -12.75 -5.78
C ASP A 137 -20.73 -12.38 -5.42
N GLU A 138 -21.55 -13.38 -5.09
CA GLU A 138 -22.96 -13.19 -4.75
C GLU A 138 -23.19 -12.56 -3.37
N THR A 139 -22.15 -12.45 -2.54
CA THR A 139 -22.24 -11.75 -1.25
C THR A 139 -22.18 -10.22 -1.42
N VAL A 140 -21.99 -9.72 -2.64
CA VAL A 140 -22.03 -8.30 -2.97
C VAL A 140 -22.84 -8.04 -4.22
N VAL A 141 -23.70 -7.03 -4.13
CA VAL A 141 -24.55 -6.59 -5.24
C VAL A 141 -24.45 -5.08 -5.42
N ILE A 142 -24.92 -4.59 -6.54
CA ILE A 142 -25.03 -3.17 -6.88
C ILE A 142 -26.48 -2.78 -6.71
N ASN A 143 -26.74 -1.76 -5.89
CA ASN A 143 -28.08 -1.23 -5.70
C ASN A 143 -28.48 -0.27 -6.83
N GLU A 144 -29.74 0.19 -6.82
CA GLU A 144 -30.28 1.13 -7.82
C GLU A 144 -29.47 2.45 -7.92
N GLY A 145 -28.78 2.83 -6.84
CA GLY A 145 -27.89 3.99 -6.81
C GLY A 145 -26.49 3.75 -7.36
N GLY A 146 -26.21 2.56 -7.92
CA GLY A 146 -24.91 2.19 -8.46
C GLY A 146 -23.84 1.90 -7.41
N LYS A 147 -24.24 1.74 -6.14
CA LYS A 147 -23.34 1.49 -4.99
C LYS A 147 -23.27 0.00 -4.67
N HIS A 148 -22.08 -0.48 -4.30
CA HIS A 148 -21.93 -1.84 -3.81
C HIS A 148 -22.59 -2.00 -2.43
N VAL A 149 -23.28 -3.12 -2.22
CA VAL A 149 -23.90 -3.53 -0.97
C VAL A 149 -23.36 -4.91 -0.62
N PHE A 150 -22.58 -4.98 0.45
CA PHE A 150 -21.94 -6.19 0.93
C PHE A 150 -22.81 -6.85 2.01
N SER A 151 -23.08 -8.14 1.85
CA SER A 151 -23.77 -8.99 2.82
C SER A 151 -22.73 -9.84 3.54
N MET A 152 -22.52 -9.57 4.83
CA MET A 152 -21.48 -10.20 5.65
C MET A 152 -22.05 -10.73 6.96
N ARG A 153 -21.22 -11.43 7.74
CA ARG A 153 -21.53 -11.82 9.11
C ARG A 153 -20.51 -11.23 10.07
N LYS A 154 -20.98 -10.67 11.19
CA LYS A 154 -20.16 -10.23 12.32
C LYS A 154 -20.68 -10.92 13.57
N GLU A 155 -19.85 -11.74 14.22
CA GLU A 155 -20.26 -12.53 15.41
C GLU A 155 -21.57 -13.31 15.15
N ASP A 156 -21.64 -13.96 13.99
CA ASP A 156 -22.80 -14.68 13.44
C ASP A 156 -24.07 -13.84 13.16
N GLN A 157 -24.04 -12.53 13.41
CA GLN A 157 -25.12 -11.63 13.04
C GLN A 157 -24.96 -11.15 11.59
N PRO A 158 -26.04 -11.14 10.78
CA PRO A 158 -25.99 -10.61 9.43
C PRO A 158 -25.78 -9.10 9.46
N VAL A 159 -24.82 -8.61 8.67
CA VAL A 159 -24.52 -7.18 8.52
C VAL A 159 -24.58 -6.83 7.05
N ARG A 160 -25.27 -5.72 6.74
CA ARG A 160 -25.30 -5.14 5.40
C ARG A 160 -24.55 -3.81 5.38
N LEU A 161 -23.56 -3.73 4.51
CA LEU A 161 -22.68 -2.58 4.39
C LEU A 161 -22.83 -1.96 3.00
N THR A 162 -23.26 -0.71 2.92
CA THR A 162 -23.35 0.03 1.66
C THR A 162 -22.07 0.83 1.44
N GLU A 163 -21.55 0.79 0.22
CA GLU A 163 -20.45 1.64 -0.23
C GLU A 163 -20.79 3.13 -0.08
N VAL A 164 -19.87 3.87 0.55
CA VAL A 164 -19.83 5.32 0.52
C VAL A 164 -18.85 5.77 -0.56
N SER A 165 -17.60 5.32 -0.46
CA SER A 165 -16.51 5.67 -1.39
C SER A 165 -15.40 4.60 -1.41
N LEU A 166 -14.71 4.47 -2.53
CA LEU A 166 -13.48 3.68 -2.65
C LEU A 166 -12.30 4.48 -2.08
N LEU A 167 -11.60 3.93 -1.09
CA LEU A 167 -10.45 4.55 -0.43
C LEU A 167 -9.12 4.10 -1.04
N TRP A 168 -9.04 2.85 -1.50
CA TRP A 168 -7.86 2.28 -2.13
C TRP A 168 -8.26 1.26 -3.18
N ASP A 169 -7.54 1.26 -4.30
CA ASP A 169 -7.72 0.29 -5.37
C ASP A 169 -6.38 -0.12 -5.98
N ASN A 170 -6.08 -1.42 -5.90
CA ASN A 170 -5.03 -2.04 -6.68
C ASN A 170 -5.61 -2.66 -7.98
N MET A 171 -5.23 -2.06 -9.12
CA MET A 171 -5.67 -2.44 -10.46
C MET A 171 -4.81 -3.51 -11.14
N SER A 172 -3.84 -4.10 -10.43
CA SER A 172 -3.04 -5.19 -10.97
C SER A 172 -3.92 -6.40 -11.30
N LEU A 173 -3.65 -7.02 -12.45
CA LEU A 173 -4.35 -8.23 -12.90
C LEU A 173 -4.11 -9.39 -11.93
N PHE A 174 -2.88 -9.52 -11.44
CA PHE A 174 -2.43 -10.56 -10.50
C PHE A 174 -2.04 -9.94 -9.16
N GLY A 175 -2.04 -10.74 -8.09
CA GLY A 175 -1.65 -10.27 -6.75
C GLY A 175 -2.81 -10.25 -5.76
N ARG A 176 -2.65 -9.54 -4.64
CA ARG A 176 -3.68 -9.51 -3.58
C ARG A 176 -4.94 -8.75 -4.01
N ALA A 177 -4.85 -7.94 -5.06
CA ALA A 177 -5.92 -7.06 -5.56
C ALA A 177 -6.62 -6.33 -4.40
N THR A 178 -5.82 -5.79 -3.48
CA THR A 178 -6.30 -5.16 -2.25
C THR A 178 -7.17 -3.96 -2.61
N LYS A 179 -8.38 -3.95 -2.06
CA LYS A 179 -9.32 -2.84 -2.20
C LYS A 179 -9.86 -2.46 -0.83
N CYS A 180 -9.96 -1.16 -0.58
CA CYS A 180 -10.50 -0.64 0.67
C CYS A 180 -11.66 0.29 0.34
N TRP A 181 -12.83 0.06 0.92
CA TRP A 181 -13.99 0.93 0.80
C TRP A 181 -14.32 1.55 2.14
N LYS A 182 -14.71 2.82 2.12
CA LYS A 182 -15.53 3.39 3.17
C LYS A 182 -16.95 2.89 2.97
N VAL A 183 -17.50 2.27 3.99
CA VAL A 183 -18.84 1.69 3.98
C VAL A 183 -19.65 2.20 5.16
N VAL A 184 -20.96 2.19 5.03
CA VAL A 184 -21.92 2.49 6.10
C VAL A 184 -22.74 1.25 6.41
N ASP A 185 -22.86 0.93 7.69
CA ASP A 185 -23.76 -0.12 8.15
C ASP A 185 -25.21 0.38 8.06
N GLU A 186 -26.03 -0.36 7.30
CA GLU A 186 -27.41 0.02 7.04
C GLU A 186 -28.25 0.10 8.31
N SER A 187 -27.90 -0.67 9.36
CA SER A 187 -28.67 -0.77 10.61
C SER A 187 -28.43 0.40 11.57
N ASN A 188 -27.17 0.74 11.82
CA ASN A 188 -26.77 1.71 12.85
C ASN A 188 -26.20 3.01 12.26
N LYS A 189 -26.06 3.08 10.92
CA LYS A 189 -25.50 4.21 10.16
C LYS A 189 -24.05 4.59 10.53
N LYS A 190 -23.34 3.73 11.26
CA LYS A 190 -21.92 3.90 11.57
C LYS A 190 -21.08 3.56 10.33
N THR A 191 -20.00 4.32 10.15
CA THR A 191 -19.05 4.10 9.06
C THR A 191 -17.91 3.18 9.48
N TYR A 192 -17.48 2.36 8.53
CA TYR A 192 -16.36 1.42 8.68
C TYR A 192 -15.48 1.47 7.44
N VAL A 193 -14.29 0.87 7.55
CA VAL A 193 -13.45 0.54 6.40
C VAL A 193 -13.57 -0.95 6.14
N LEU A 194 -14.02 -1.31 4.94
CA LEU A 194 -14.04 -2.68 4.45
C LEU A 194 -12.76 -2.90 3.63
N LYS A 195 -11.87 -3.79 4.07
CA LYS A 195 -10.69 -4.23 3.32
C LYS A 195 -10.99 -5.58 2.67
N GLN A 196 -10.86 -5.69 1.36
CA GLN A 196 -10.98 -6.95 0.60
C GLN A 196 -9.67 -7.28 -0.08
N GLN A 197 -9.30 -8.55 -0.08
CA GLN A 197 -8.11 -9.03 -0.76
C GLN A 197 -8.15 -10.54 -1.00
N PHE A 198 -7.32 -10.98 -1.94
CA PHE A 198 -7.05 -12.39 -2.21
C PHE A 198 -5.83 -12.82 -1.40
N VAL A 199 -6.05 -13.74 -0.45
CA VAL A 199 -5.02 -14.25 0.46
C VAL A 199 -4.69 -15.69 0.07
N ASP A 200 -3.40 -16.04 0.13
CA ASP A 200 -2.94 -17.42 -0.10
C ASP A 200 -3.44 -18.35 1.01
N THR A 201 -3.97 -19.51 0.62
CA THR A 201 -4.40 -20.58 1.55
C THR A 201 -3.23 -21.09 2.40
N GLN A 202 -2.00 -20.96 1.91
CA GLN A 202 -0.79 -21.43 2.58
C GLN A 202 -0.11 -20.31 3.40
N GLN A 203 -0.81 -19.80 4.42
CA GLN A 203 -0.14 -19.16 5.57
C GLN A 203 0.43 -20.21 6.56
N VAL A 204 0.59 -21.47 6.11
CA VAL A 204 1.58 -22.41 6.63
C VAL A 204 2.91 -22.05 5.97
N PRO A 205 4.04 -21.99 6.69
CA PRO A 205 5.32 -21.58 6.12
C PRO A 205 5.62 -22.32 4.81
N GLU A 206 5.90 -21.55 3.77
CA GLU A 206 6.20 -22.04 2.42
C GLU A 206 7.17 -23.24 2.38
N HIS A 207 8.12 -23.34 3.31
CA HIS A 207 9.09 -24.43 3.37
C HIS A 207 8.51 -25.80 3.77
N GLU A 208 7.43 -25.87 4.54
CA GLU A 208 6.76 -27.16 4.85
C GLU A 208 6.07 -27.76 3.62
N LEU A 209 5.71 -26.92 2.64
CA LEU A 209 4.99 -27.33 1.43
C LEU A 209 5.90 -27.35 0.19
N LEU A 210 7.02 -26.60 0.18
CA LEU A 210 7.95 -26.61 -0.96
C LEU A 210 8.92 -27.80 -0.98
N GLU A 211 9.19 -28.46 0.15
CA GLU A 211 10.00 -29.69 0.13
C GLU A 211 9.22 -30.90 -0.43
N GLU A 212 7.91 -30.98 -0.22
CA GLU A 212 7.07 -32.05 -0.77
C GLU A 212 6.71 -31.86 -2.26
N VAL A 213 6.84 -30.63 -2.80
CA VAL A 213 6.29 -30.27 -4.13
C VAL A 213 7.37 -29.79 -5.12
N LYS A 214 8.66 -29.83 -4.75
CA LYS A 214 9.78 -29.57 -5.66
C LYS A 214 9.77 -30.57 -6.83
N GLY A 215 9.41 -30.08 -8.02
CA GLY A 215 9.46 -30.84 -9.28
C GLY A 215 8.15 -30.96 -10.05
N ILE A 216 7.02 -30.49 -9.50
CA ILE A 216 5.72 -30.55 -10.18
C ILE A 216 5.51 -29.27 -11.02
N LYS A 217 5.44 -29.40 -12.34
CA LYS A 217 4.97 -28.33 -13.25
C LYS A 217 3.47 -28.08 -12.98
N GLY A 218 3.12 -26.87 -12.54
CA GLY A 218 1.71 -26.44 -12.42
C GLY A 218 1.16 -26.32 -11.00
N VAL A 219 1.98 -25.99 -9.99
CA VAL A 219 1.47 -25.68 -8.65
C VAL A 219 0.60 -24.42 -8.69
N VAL A 220 -0.71 -24.60 -8.53
CA VAL A 220 -1.69 -23.52 -8.40
C VAL A 220 -1.58 -22.96 -6.98
N LYS A 221 -1.39 -21.64 -6.83
CA LYS A 221 -1.55 -20.96 -5.54
C LYS A 221 -3.04 -20.77 -5.32
N ASP A 222 -3.65 -21.56 -4.44
CA ASP A 222 -5.06 -21.34 -4.07
C ASP A 222 -5.14 -20.08 -3.22
N ARG A 223 -5.84 -19.06 -3.73
CA ARG A 223 -6.17 -17.85 -2.99
C ARG A 223 -7.66 -17.75 -2.75
N PHE A 224 -8.04 -17.35 -1.54
CA PHE A 224 -9.43 -17.09 -1.21
C PHE A 224 -9.66 -15.58 -1.03
N LEU A 225 -10.88 -15.16 -1.38
CA LEU A 225 -11.32 -13.80 -1.13
C LEU A 225 -11.64 -13.65 0.35
N TYR A 226 -10.93 -12.73 1.01
CA TYR A 226 -11.16 -12.38 2.40
C TYR A 226 -11.62 -10.92 2.52
N ARG A 227 -12.53 -10.67 3.45
CA ARG A 227 -13.00 -9.32 3.80
C ARG A 227 -12.89 -9.08 5.30
N MET A 228 -12.25 -7.98 5.66
CA MET A 228 -12.17 -7.50 7.04
C MET A 228 -12.90 -6.16 7.15
N ILE A 229 -13.65 -6.00 8.24
CA ILE A 229 -14.25 -4.72 8.62
C ILE A 229 -13.43 -4.17 9.78
N VAL A 230 -12.86 -2.98 9.61
CA VAL A 230 -12.16 -2.25 10.67
C VAL A 230 -12.84 -0.92 10.94
N GLU A 231 -12.71 -0.41 12.16
CA GLU A 231 -13.20 0.93 12.46
C GLU A 231 -12.40 1.98 11.66
N GLU A 232 -13.06 3.08 11.33
CA GLU A 232 -12.39 4.21 10.69
C GLU A 232 -11.54 4.97 11.73
N HIS A 233 -10.22 4.76 11.73
CA HIS A 233 -9.29 5.36 12.70
C HIS A 233 -8.76 6.75 12.32
N GLY A 234 -9.02 7.21 11.08
CA GLY A 234 -8.63 8.54 10.60
C GLY A 234 -8.17 8.50 9.15
N GLN A 235 -7.23 9.38 8.78
CA GLN A 235 -6.66 9.45 7.43
C GLN A 235 -5.18 9.07 7.42
N SER A 236 -4.69 8.64 6.26
CA SER A 236 -3.26 8.38 6.05
C SER A 236 -2.43 9.62 6.35
N ILE A 237 -1.29 9.41 7.03
CA ILE A 237 -0.37 10.47 7.45
C ILE A 237 0.16 11.29 6.26
N LYS A 238 0.10 10.76 5.03
CA LYS A 238 0.46 11.52 3.82
C LYS A 238 -0.41 12.75 3.55
N TYR A 239 -1.57 12.85 4.18
CA TYR A 239 -2.50 13.97 4.05
C TYR A 239 -2.47 14.93 5.24
N VAL A 240 -1.59 14.70 6.23
CA VAL A 240 -1.50 15.57 7.41
C VAL A 240 -0.98 16.95 6.99
N THR A 241 -1.59 18.02 7.48
CA THR A 241 -1.22 19.40 7.11
C THR A 241 -0.59 20.19 8.25
N ASP A 242 -0.66 19.64 9.47
CA ASP A 242 -0.12 20.23 10.68
C ASP A 242 1.11 19.44 11.14
N VAL A 243 2.24 20.13 11.31
CA VAL A 243 3.51 19.49 11.66
C VAL A 243 3.52 18.94 13.08
N VAL A 244 2.81 19.58 14.01
CA VAL A 244 2.73 19.08 15.39
C VAL A 244 1.93 17.78 15.42
N LEU A 245 0.82 17.70 14.67
CA LEU A 245 0.04 16.48 14.49
C LEU A 245 0.84 15.39 13.77
N LEU A 246 1.61 15.73 12.74
CA LEU A 246 2.53 14.80 12.07
C LEU A 246 3.50 14.15 13.09
N LEU A 247 4.17 14.98 13.90
CA LEU A 247 5.15 14.50 14.88
C LEU A 247 4.49 13.66 15.96
N LYS A 248 3.33 14.08 16.49
CA LYS A 248 2.56 13.30 17.47
C LYS A 248 2.10 11.95 16.89
N ALA A 249 1.61 11.93 15.65
CA ALA A 249 1.15 10.71 15.01
C ALA A 249 2.30 9.73 14.73
N LEU A 250 3.45 10.21 14.28
CA LEU A 250 4.65 9.38 14.12
C LEU A 250 5.15 8.84 15.47
N ARG A 251 5.20 9.69 16.50
CA ARG A 251 5.61 9.29 17.86
C ARG A 251 4.73 8.17 18.42
N ASP A 252 3.41 8.28 18.25
CA ASP A 252 2.47 7.24 18.68
C ASP A 252 2.58 5.96 17.85
N ALA A 253 2.82 6.07 16.54
CA ALA A 253 3.05 4.91 15.68
C ALA A 253 4.36 4.17 16.01
N ILE A 254 5.43 4.90 16.34
CA ILE A 254 6.71 4.34 16.82
C ILE A 254 6.50 3.68 18.19
N THR A 255 5.70 4.26 19.07
CA THR A 255 5.35 3.66 20.36
C THR A 255 4.58 2.34 20.17
N ALA A 256 3.58 2.32 19.28
CA ALA A 256 2.86 1.10 18.94
C ALA A 256 3.77 0.02 18.33
N HIS A 257 4.73 0.43 17.50
CA HIS A 257 5.76 -0.47 16.95
C HIS A 257 6.69 -1.02 18.03
N LYS A 258 7.13 -0.18 18.98
CA LYS A 258 7.92 -0.59 20.17
C LYS A 258 7.18 -1.66 20.96
N GLU A 259 5.93 -1.44 21.33
CA GLU A 259 5.11 -2.41 22.08
C GLU A 259 4.86 -3.70 21.29
N ALA A 260 4.64 -3.60 19.98
CA ALA A 260 4.49 -4.77 19.12
C ALA A 260 5.78 -5.62 19.07
N TYR A 261 6.94 -4.97 18.96
CA TYR A 261 8.22 -5.65 18.88
C TYR A 261 8.67 -6.20 20.24
N ILE A 262 8.72 -5.36 21.27
CA ILE A 262 9.23 -5.73 22.60
C ILE A 262 8.29 -6.69 23.31
N ASP A 263 6.99 -6.38 23.39
CA ASP A 263 6.06 -7.16 24.22
C ASP A 263 5.54 -8.40 23.50
N ARG A 264 5.45 -8.35 22.16
CA ARG A 264 4.81 -9.40 21.35
C ARG A 264 5.74 -10.06 20.34
N GLY A 265 6.97 -9.59 20.20
CA GLY A 265 7.94 -10.13 19.25
C GLY A 265 7.48 -10.00 17.79
N VAL A 266 6.73 -8.96 17.44
CA VAL A 266 6.19 -8.72 16.09
C VAL A 266 6.97 -7.61 15.39
N LEU A 267 7.57 -7.93 14.25
CA LEU A 267 8.17 -6.96 13.32
C LEU A 267 7.18 -6.59 12.23
N HIS A 268 7.07 -5.30 11.86
CA HIS A 268 6.05 -4.84 10.91
C HIS A 268 6.45 -5.10 9.46
N ARG A 269 7.67 -4.70 9.09
CA ARG A 269 8.30 -4.90 7.77
C ARG A 269 7.72 -4.14 6.58
N ASP A 270 6.73 -3.28 6.82
CA ASP A 270 6.04 -2.51 5.77
C ASP A 270 5.62 -1.12 6.28
N ILE A 271 6.54 -0.44 6.96
CA ILE A 271 6.30 0.92 7.40
C ILE A 271 6.28 1.84 6.18
N SER A 272 5.14 2.51 5.96
CA SER A 272 4.95 3.45 4.85
C SER A 272 3.97 4.55 5.24
N ALA A 273 3.95 5.64 4.47
CA ALA A 273 3.01 6.74 4.71
C ALA A 273 1.53 6.32 4.57
N ASN A 274 1.23 5.20 3.89
CA ASN A 274 -0.13 4.67 3.79
C ASN A 274 -0.54 3.85 5.02
N ASN A 275 0.43 3.24 5.70
CA ASN A 275 0.20 2.32 6.83
C ASN A 275 0.23 3.03 8.19
N ILE A 276 0.39 4.35 8.20
CA ILE A 276 0.31 5.19 9.39
C ILE A 276 -0.90 6.12 9.23
N LEU A 277 -1.84 6.05 10.18
CA LEU A 277 -3.01 6.90 10.23
C LEU A 277 -2.90 7.92 11.36
N TYR A 278 -3.28 9.17 11.11
CA TYR A 278 -3.47 10.15 12.18
C TYR A 278 -4.94 10.17 12.63
N ALA A 279 -5.18 10.55 13.89
CA ALA A 279 -6.49 10.50 14.53
C ALA A 279 -7.56 11.29 13.75
N LYS A 280 -8.77 10.71 13.65
CA LYS A 280 -9.93 11.34 12.99
C LYS A 280 -10.34 12.68 13.61
N ASP A 281 -10.23 12.80 14.94
CA ASP A 281 -10.45 14.05 15.68
C ASP A 281 -9.30 14.26 16.67
N PRO A 282 -8.20 14.91 16.22
CA PRO A 282 -7.03 15.19 17.06
C PRO A 282 -7.33 16.14 18.23
N THR A 283 -8.46 16.86 18.18
CA THR A 283 -8.84 17.84 19.22
C THR A 283 -9.67 17.22 20.34
N ASN A 284 -10.20 16.01 20.13
CA ASN A 284 -11.07 15.30 21.06
C ASN A 284 -10.75 13.80 21.07
N LEU A 285 -9.53 13.47 21.49
CA LEU A 285 -9.10 12.08 21.67
C LEU A 285 -9.88 11.42 22.81
N ARG A 286 -10.43 10.23 22.56
CA ARG A 286 -11.01 9.39 23.61
C ARG A 286 -9.90 8.79 24.47
N GLU A 287 -10.25 8.42 25.70
CA GLU A 287 -9.35 7.69 26.59
C GLU A 287 -8.79 6.43 25.91
N GLY A 288 -7.47 6.25 25.98
CA GLY A 288 -6.76 5.16 25.30
C GLY A 288 -6.52 5.32 23.80
N LYS A 289 -6.89 6.46 23.16
CA LYS A 289 -6.57 6.74 21.75
C LYS A 289 -5.38 7.70 21.61
N GLY A 290 -4.45 7.34 20.73
CA GLY A 290 -3.34 8.20 20.30
C GLY A 290 -3.69 9.08 19.09
N TYR A 291 -2.81 10.05 18.84
CA TYR A 291 -2.77 10.86 17.62
C TYR A 291 -2.39 10.05 16.39
N GLY A 292 -1.69 8.93 16.55
CA GLY A 292 -1.23 8.05 15.49
C GLY A 292 -1.64 6.59 15.70
N ASN A 293 -1.85 5.88 14.60
CA ASN A 293 -2.17 4.45 14.60
C ASN A 293 -1.39 3.76 13.48
N LEU A 294 -0.72 2.66 13.81
CA LEU A 294 -0.06 1.80 12.84
C LEU A 294 -1.03 0.70 12.38
N ILE A 295 -1.16 0.51 11.07
CA ILE A 295 -2.06 -0.46 10.45
C ILE A 295 -1.29 -1.35 9.48
N ASP A 296 -1.95 -2.42 9.02
CA ASP A 296 -1.47 -3.32 7.96
C ASP A 296 -0.26 -4.21 8.34
N PHE A 297 -0.47 -5.06 9.34
CA PHE A 297 0.49 -6.06 9.81
C PHE A 297 0.59 -7.32 8.91
N GLU A 298 0.21 -7.23 7.63
CA GLU A 298 0.15 -8.41 6.75
C GLU A 298 1.52 -8.96 6.36
N LEU A 299 2.54 -8.10 6.31
CA LEU A 299 3.93 -8.50 6.06
C LEU A 299 4.70 -8.79 7.35
N SER A 300 4.02 -8.73 8.49
CA SER A 300 4.64 -8.86 9.81
C SER A 300 5.04 -10.28 10.13
N ILE A 301 6.13 -10.42 10.90
CA ILE A 301 6.66 -11.72 11.32
C ILE A 301 6.83 -11.76 12.84
N LYS A 302 6.76 -12.97 13.42
CA LYS A 302 7.19 -13.20 14.80
C LYS A 302 8.67 -13.52 14.86
N VAL A 303 9.42 -12.78 15.68
CA VAL A 303 10.88 -12.85 15.81
C VAL A 303 11.36 -14.22 16.34
N ASN A 304 10.58 -14.87 17.20
CA ASN A 304 10.94 -16.15 17.83
C ASN A 304 10.62 -17.39 16.96
N ARG A 305 10.43 -17.24 15.65
CA ARG A 305 10.27 -18.39 14.74
C ARG A 305 11.64 -18.89 14.28
N THR A 306 11.88 -20.19 14.44
CA THR A 306 13.14 -20.90 14.14
C THR A 306 13.49 -21.04 12.66
N THR A 307 12.67 -20.50 11.74
CA THR A 307 12.91 -20.60 10.30
C THR A 307 12.66 -19.26 9.61
N SER A 308 13.72 -18.75 8.98
CA SER A 308 13.74 -17.51 8.21
C SER A 308 12.73 -17.55 7.07
N LEU A 309 11.83 -16.54 6.98
CA LEU A 309 11.06 -16.23 5.77
C LEU A 309 11.95 -15.55 4.71
N CYS A 310 13.18 -16.05 4.55
CA CYS A 310 14.16 -15.49 3.63
C CYS A 310 13.74 -15.84 2.21
N GLY A 311 13.46 -14.83 1.39
CA GLY A 311 13.47 -14.97 -0.06
C GLY A 311 12.22 -14.58 -0.85
N GLN A 312 11.06 -14.24 -0.24
CA GLN A 312 9.81 -14.11 -1.03
C GLN A 312 9.10 -12.76 -1.11
N TYR A 313 9.59 -11.70 -0.45
CA TYR A 313 8.91 -10.39 -0.51
C TYR A 313 9.82 -9.22 -0.91
N PHE A 314 11.02 -9.50 -1.45
CA PHE A 314 11.85 -8.48 -2.08
C PHE A 314 11.14 -7.98 -3.35
N GLY A 315 10.45 -6.84 -3.26
CA GLY A 315 9.85 -6.16 -4.42
C GLY A 315 8.46 -5.56 -4.25
N THR A 316 7.83 -5.63 -3.07
CA THR A 316 6.46 -5.07 -2.88
C THR A 316 6.36 -3.81 -2.03
N GLY A 317 7.47 -3.34 -1.44
CA GLY A 317 7.53 -2.08 -0.71
C GLY A 317 7.95 -0.90 -1.59
N THR A 318 7.41 0.29 -1.31
CA THR A 318 7.88 1.52 -1.96
C THR A 318 9.32 1.79 -1.51
N ARG A 319 10.31 1.65 -2.42
CA ARG A 319 11.75 1.85 -2.14
C ARG A 319 12.08 3.17 -1.41
N LEU A 320 11.21 4.17 -1.56
CA LEU A 320 11.20 5.41 -0.76
C LEU A 320 11.42 5.17 0.74
N PHE A 321 10.80 4.14 1.31
CA PHE A 321 10.79 3.91 2.77
C PHE A 321 11.73 2.79 3.23
N HIS A 322 12.34 2.03 2.32
CA HIS A 322 13.28 0.96 2.67
C HIS A 322 14.52 1.52 3.40
N SER A 323 15.09 0.72 4.31
CA SER A 323 16.34 1.08 4.96
C SER A 323 17.53 1.01 4.01
N ILE A 324 18.63 1.68 4.37
CA ILE A 324 19.89 1.64 3.61
C ILE A 324 20.39 0.19 3.52
N SER A 325 20.48 -0.49 4.67
CA SER A 325 20.95 -1.89 4.71
C SER A 325 20.10 -2.83 3.85
N LEU A 326 18.77 -2.64 3.84
CA LEU A 326 17.87 -3.44 3.01
C LEU A 326 18.14 -3.20 1.51
N LEU A 327 18.33 -1.95 1.11
CA LEU A 327 18.60 -1.58 -0.29
C LEU A 327 19.98 -2.09 -0.76
N GLU A 328 21.00 -2.03 0.09
CA GLU A 328 22.33 -2.60 -0.19
C GLU A 328 22.25 -4.12 -0.36
N SER A 329 21.50 -4.79 0.52
CA SER A 329 21.31 -6.24 0.41
C SER A 329 20.58 -6.64 -0.88
N GLU A 330 19.57 -5.88 -1.30
CA GLU A 330 18.85 -6.09 -2.55
C GLU A 330 19.78 -5.88 -3.76
N ALA A 331 20.60 -4.83 -3.73
CA ALA A 331 21.59 -4.56 -4.78
C ALA A 331 22.62 -5.69 -4.94
N GLU A 332 23.06 -6.25 -3.82
CA GLU A 332 24.06 -7.32 -3.77
C GLU A 332 23.46 -8.73 -3.85
N SER A 333 22.13 -8.84 -3.94
CA SER A 333 21.41 -10.13 -3.87
C SER A 333 21.79 -10.97 -2.64
N ARG A 334 22.01 -10.30 -1.50
CA ARG A 334 22.33 -10.94 -0.21
C ARG A 334 21.06 -11.29 0.55
N ASP A 335 21.08 -12.43 1.22
CA ASP A 335 20.08 -12.76 2.22
C ASP A 335 20.19 -11.77 3.40
N TYR A 336 19.15 -10.98 3.59
CA TYR A 336 19.07 -9.97 4.66
C TYR A 336 17.80 -10.13 5.48
N HIS A 337 18.00 -10.21 6.79
CA HIS A 337 16.92 -10.27 7.77
C HIS A 337 16.60 -8.87 8.26
N GLN A 338 15.52 -8.33 7.73
CA GLN A 338 14.98 -7.05 8.20
C GLN A 338 14.68 -7.11 9.70
N GLY A 339 15.25 -6.18 10.45
CA GLY A 339 15.08 -6.02 11.89
C GLY A 339 14.28 -4.78 12.26
N TYR A 340 14.13 -4.56 13.56
CA TYR A 340 13.37 -3.42 14.09
C TYR A 340 14.00 -2.06 13.73
N LEU A 341 15.33 -2.01 13.57
CA LEU A 341 16.05 -0.81 13.13
C LEU A 341 15.68 -0.39 11.71
N ASP A 342 15.35 -1.36 10.84
CA ASP A 342 14.92 -1.06 9.47
C ASP A 342 13.52 -0.43 9.46
N ASP A 343 12.62 -0.93 10.30
CA ASP A 343 11.30 -0.33 10.50
C ASP A 343 11.42 1.08 11.13
N LEU A 344 12.31 1.28 12.11
CA LEU A 344 12.60 2.60 12.68
C LEU A 344 13.14 3.57 11.63
N GLN A 345 14.06 3.13 10.78
CA GLN A 345 14.59 3.97 9.71
C GLN A 345 13.51 4.27 8.65
N ALA A 346 12.58 3.36 8.40
CA ALA A 346 11.44 3.61 7.52
C ALA A 346 10.52 4.73 8.07
N PHE A 347 10.26 4.81 9.38
CA PHE A 347 9.56 5.94 9.98
C PHE A 347 10.27 7.28 9.72
N PHE A 348 11.60 7.30 9.80
CA PHE A 348 12.39 8.48 9.45
C PHE A 348 12.22 8.87 7.98
N TRP A 349 12.28 7.91 7.05
CA TRP A 349 12.05 8.20 5.63
C TRP A 349 10.63 8.69 5.33
N VAL A 350 9.61 8.22 6.07
CA VAL A 350 8.24 8.76 6.00
C VAL A 350 8.22 10.24 6.42
N LEU A 351 8.85 10.60 7.54
CA LEU A 351 8.97 11.99 7.99
C LEU A 351 9.62 12.87 6.91
N ILE A 352 10.78 12.45 6.39
CA ILE A 352 11.52 13.17 5.36
C ILE A 352 10.67 13.37 4.09
N TRP A 353 9.98 12.33 3.64
CA TRP A 353 9.11 12.39 2.47
C TRP A 353 8.01 13.44 2.64
N ILE A 354 7.39 13.53 3.82
CA ILE A 354 6.35 14.53 4.10
C ILE A 354 6.95 15.95 4.16
N LEU A 355 8.07 16.14 4.88
CA LEU A 355 8.71 17.45 5.03
C LEU A 355 9.26 18.03 3.72
N ILE A 356 9.59 17.20 2.74
CA ILE A 356 9.97 17.65 1.39
C ILE A 356 8.74 18.01 0.55
N LYS A 357 7.68 17.20 0.62
CA LYS A 357 6.47 17.43 -0.18
C LYS A 357 5.65 18.60 0.31
N MET A 358 5.75 18.93 1.59
CA MET A 358 4.99 19.98 2.23
C MET A 358 5.88 21.14 2.66
N LEU A 359 5.25 22.29 2.84
CA LEU A 359 5.85 23.47 3.47
C LEU A 359 5.02 23.87 4.69
N PRO A 360 5.60 24.62 5.64
CA PRO A 360 4.85 25.16 6.76
C PRO A 360 3.62 25.94 6.27
N PRO A 361 2.46 25.74 6.93
CA PRO A 361 1.25 26.43 6.52
C PRO A 361 1.40 27.94 6.76
N ILE A 362 0.96 28.75 5.79
CA ILE A 362 0.82 30.20 5.95
C ILE A 362 -0.66 30.46 6.24
N GLN A 363 -0.96 31.14 7.36
CA GLN A 363 -2.35 31.47 7.74
C GLN A 363 -3.29 30.24 7.77
N CYS A 364 -2.79 29.09 8.24
CA CYS A 364 -3.51 27.80 8.27
C CYS A 364 -3.83 27.20 6.90
N VAL A 365 -3.23 27.71 5.81
CA VAL A 365 -3.38 27.14 4.47
C VAL A 365 -2.24 26.14 4.22
N PRO A 366 -2.56 24.85 3.94
CA PRO A 366 -1.54 23.86 3.59
C PRO A 366 -0.81 24.25 2.31
N ARG A 367 0.50 24.00 2.27
CA ARG A 367 1.34 24.30 1.11
C ARG A 367 2.11 23.07 0.68
N MET A 368 2.13 22.83 -0.63
CA MET A 368 2.99 21.83 -1.25
C MET A 368 4.29 22.50 -1.70
N SER A 369 5.40 21.77 -1.61
CA SER A 369 6.68 22.24 -2.13
C SER A 369 6.66 22.24 -3.66
N THR A 370 7.14 23.34 -4.25
CA THR A 370 7.38 23.48 -5.68
C THR A 370 8.88 23.46 -6.00
N ASP A 371 9.73 23.14 -5.01
CA ASP A 371 11.18 23.05 -5.21
C ASP A 371 11.51 21.78 -6.01
N ILE A 372 11.73 21.97 -7.30
CA ILE A 372 12.07 20.90 -8.24
C ILE A 372 13.33 20.15 -7.81
N GLN A 373 14.30 20.80 -7.16
CA GLN A 373 15.54 20.15 -6.72
C GLN A 373 15.30 19.26 -5.50
N GLN A 374 14.46 19.67 -4.56
CA GLN A 374 14.06 18.80 -3.45
C GLN A 374 13.22 17.61 -3.95
N LEU A 375 12.26 17.85 -4.86
CA LEU A 375 11.42 16.79 -5.43
C LEU A 375 12.22 15.79 -6.27
N LYS A 376 13.20 16.24 -7.07
CA LYS A 376 14.12 15.36 -7.79
C LYS A 376 14.96 14.50 -6.86
N ARG A 377 15.42 15.07 -5.74
CA ARG A 377 16.14 14.30 -4.72
C ARG A 377 15.25 13.25 -4.07
N LEU A 378 13.98 13.56 -3.80
CA LEU A 378 13.05 12.55 -3.30
C LEU A 378 12.78 11.44 -4.31
N ALA A 379 12.58 11.77 -5.59
CA ALA A 379 12.40 10.78 -6.66
C ALA A 379 13.62 9.84 -6.80
N SER A 380 14.81 10.33 -6.47
CA SER A 380 16.03 9.52 -6.50
C SER A 380 16.05 8.36 -5.49
N PHE A 381 15.18 8.37 -4.47
CA PHE A 381 15.03 7.26 -3.54
C PHE A 381 14.23 6.07 -4.14
N GLU A 382 13.58 6.25 -5.29
CA GLU A 382 12.90 5.17 -6.03
C GLU A 382 13.74 4.52 -7.13
N SER A 383 14.96 5.04 -7.34
CA SER A 383 15.91 4.52 -8.32
C SER A 383 16.38 3.09 -8.01
N SER A 384 17.43 2.62 -8.69
CA SER A 384 18.00 1.30 -8.43
C SER A 384 18.35 1.14 -6.93
N PRO A 385 18.30 -0.08 -6.36
CA PRO A 385 18.54 -0.27 -4.93
C PRO A 385 19.87 0.34 -4.46
N LEU A 386 20.95 0.15 -5.23
CA LEU A 386 22.26 0.73 -4.93
C LEU A 386 22.24 2.26 -4.93
N ASP A 387 21.70 2.86 -5.99
CA ASP A 387 21.59 4.31 -6.11
C ASP A 387 20.74 4.93 -4.97
N ALA A 388 19.66 4.26 -4.59
CA ALA A 388 18.80 4.70 -3.50
C ALA A 388 19.52 4.60 -2.15
N ALA A 389 20.27 3.52 -1.93
CA ALA A 389 21.09 3.32 -0.72
C ALA A 389 22.17 4.40 -0.59
N GLU A 390 22.94 4.66 -1.65
CA GLU A 390 23.99 5.68 -1.65
C GLU A 390 23.44 7.07 -1.33
N ARG A 391 22.31 7.44 -1.93
CA ARG A 391 21.70 8.75 -1.70
C ARG A 391 21.17 8.88 -0.28
N LYS A 392 20.53 7.83 0.24
CA LYS A 392 20.08 7.78 1.64
C LYS A 392 21.26 7.82 2.62
N GLY A 393 22.34 7.10 2.34
CA GLY A 393 23.60 7.12 3.09
C GLY A 393 24.22 8.52 3.13
N GLY A 394 24.30 9.19 1.98
CA GLY A 394 24.78 10.57 1.89
C GLY A 394 23.92 11.56 2.70
N TRP A 395 22.61 11.35 2.78
CA TRP A 395 21.70 12.16 3.59
C TRP A 395 21.96 12.02 5.08
N VAL A 396 21.98 10.79 5.61
CA VAL A 396 22.22 10.57 7.04
C VAL A 396 23.64 11.01 7.43
N SER A 397 24.62 10.84 6.56
CA SER A 397 25.98 11.38 6.75
C SER A 397 25.97 12.90 6.90
N LEU A 398 25.30 13.61 5.99
CA LEU A 398 25.18 15.06 6.05
C LEU A 398 24.38 15.57 7.26
N CYS A 399 23.45 14.77 7.79
CA CYS A 399 22.79 15.08 9.07
C CYS A 399 23.81 15.11 10.21
N SER A 400 24.74 14.14 10.26
CA SER A 400 25.81 14.10 11.26
C SER A 400 26.81 15.25 11.18
N GLU A 401 26.91 15.91 10.02
CA GLU A 401 27.69 17.14 9.81
C GLU A 401 26.92 18.42 10.20
N GLY A 402 25.68 18.33 10.70
CA GLY A 402 24.83 19.50 10.98
C GLY A 402 24.28 20.19 9.73
N ARG A 403 24.16 19.46 8.61
CA ARG A 403 23.79 20.01 7.28
C ARG A 403 22.42 19.55 6.78
N ALA A 404 21.53 19.16 7.70
CA ALA A 404 20.16 18.73 7.39
C ALA A 404 19.37 19.76 6.56
N PHE A 405 19.63 21.06 6.76
CA PHE A 405 19.02 22.17 6.02
C PHE A 405 19.24 22.13 4.50
N LYS A 406 20.21 21.35 4.00
CA LYS A 406 20.43 21.19 2.55
C LYS A 406 19.30 20.45 1.85
N PHE A 407 18.44 19.78 2.60
CA PHE A 407 17.53 18.77 2.10
C PHE A 407 16.06 19.09 2.32
N ILE A 408 15.76 19.74 3.43
CA ILE A 408 14.43 20.20 3.80
C ILE A 408 14.41 21.74 3.79
N SER A 409 13.27 22.33 3.45
CA SER A 409 13.14 23.79 3.33
C SER A 409 13.51 24.50 4.66
N HIS A 410 14.27 25.59 4.56
CA HIS A 410 14.56 26.47 5.70
C HIS A 410 13.29 27.09 6.30
N GLU A 411 12.17 27.11 5.57
CA GLU A 411 10.89 27.60 6.08
C GLU A 411 10.41 26.82 7.31
N TRP A 412 10.80 25.54 7.47
CA TRP A 412 10.40 24.69 8.59
C TRP A 412 10.88 25.17 9.97
N GLY A 413 11.80 26.13 10.01
CA GLY A 413 12.31 26.71 11.26
C GLY A 413 13.41 25.87 11.90
N PRO A 414 14.21 26.47 12.80
CA PRO A 414 15.38 25.83 13.38
C PRO A 414 15.03 24.56 14.18
N GLU A 415 13.90 24.55 14.89
CA GLU A 415 13.49 23.42 15.75
C GLU A 415 13.30 22.13 14.93
N ILE A 416 12.67 22.21 13.75
CA ILE A 416 12.48 21.06 12.86
C ILE A 416 13.80 20.65 12.19
N LEU A 417 14.62 21.62 11.78
CA LEU A 417 15.90 21.35 11.13
C LEU A 417 16.87 20.64 12.06
N GLU A 418 16.93 21.07 13.32
CA GLU A 418 17.74 20.47 14.39
C GLU A 418 17.25 19.06 14.70
N PHE A 419 15.95 18.88 14.95
CA PHE A 419 15.34 17.56 15.18
C PHE A 419 15.64 16.55 14.06
N VAL A 420 15.49 16.96 12.79
CA VAL A 420 15.81 16.08 11.65
C VAL A 420 17.30 15.76 11.60
N GLY A 421 18.17 16.72 11.93
CA GLY A 421 19.61 16.53 12.03
C GLY A 421 20.00 15.51 13.10
N GLU A 422 19.44 15.63 14.30
CA GLU A 422 19.67 14.71 15.42
C GLU A 422 19.18 13.29 15.09
N LEU A 423 17.97 13.17 14.55
CA LEU A 423 17.38 11.89 14.16
C LEU A 423 18.18 11.22 13.03
N GLY A 424 18.59 11.98 12.01
CA GLY A 424 19.47 11.48 10.95
C GLY A 424 20.85 11.05 11.46
N SER A 425 21.39 11.76 12.45
CA SER A 425 22.66 11.42 13.11
C SER A 425 22.57 10.12 13.92
N CYS A 426 21.44 9.88 14.58
CA CYS A 426 21.15 8.60 15.24
C CYS A 426 21.21 7.44 14.23
N PHE A 427 20.50 7.54 13.10
CA PHE A 427 20.55 6.49 12.07
C PHE A 427 21.92 6.34 11.41
N HIS A 428 22.69 7.43 11.23
CA HIS A 428 24.06 7.36 10.74
C HIS A 428 24.97 6.53 11.68
N ARG A 429 24.82 6.69 13.00
CA ARG A 429 25.54 5.86 13.99
C ARG A 429 25.17 4.39 13.86
N HIS A 430 23.90 4.07 13.67
CA HIS A 430 23.45 2.69 13.49
C HIS A 430 24.03 2.05 12.21
N GLU A 431 24.04 2.77 11.09
CA GLU A 431 24.63 2.26 9.85
C GLU A 431 26.15 2.06 9.98
N THR A 432 26.86 3.03 10.55
CA THR A 432 28.32 2.91 10.75
C THR A 432 28.71 1.78 11.71
N ALA A 433 27.88 1.50 12.72
CA ALA A 433 28.07 0.36 13.62
C ALA A 433 27.88 -0.98 12.88
N LYS A 434 26.86 -1.10 12.02
CA LYS A 434 26.62 -2.28 11.19
C LYS A 434 27.77 -2.55 10.20
N SER A 435 28.33 -1.52 9.57
CA SER A 435 29.46 -1.68 8.63
C SER A 435 30.76 -2.12 9.32
N ARG A 436 30.94 -1.81 10.61
CA ARG A 436 32.11 -2.20 11.41
C ARG A 436 32.01 -3.62 11.97
N ASN A 437 30.79 -4.12 12.17
CA ASN A 437 30.50 -5.48 12.61
C ASN A 437 29.42 -6.09 11.70
N PRO A 438 29.77 -6.61 10.51
CA PRO A 438 28.84 -7.42 9.73
C PRO A 438 28.50 -8.65 10.58
N PHE A 439 27.24 -8.78 11.00
CA PHE A 439 26.77 -9.88 11.85
C PHE A 439 27.36 -11.23 11.43
N PRO A 440 27.73 -12.12 12.38
CA PRO A 440 28.14 -13.47 12.04
C PRO A 440 27.00 -14.16 11.31
N SER A 441 27.29 -14.67 10.11
CA SER A 441 26.47 -15.65 9.41
C SER A 441 25.95 -16.67 10.42
N ALA A 442 24.66 -17.03 10.31
CA ALA A 442 23.90 -17.87 11.22
C ALA A 442 24.51 -19.27 11.46
N ALA A 443 25.61 -19.33 12.20
CA ALA A 443 26.13 -20.54 12.81
C ALA A 443 25.59 -20.61 14.24
N VAL A 444 24.85 -21.68 14.51
CA VAL A 444 24.39 -22.13 15.82
C VAL A 444 25.50 -21.94 16.88
N PRO A 445 25.21 -21.39 18.08
CA PRO A 445 26.23 -21.20 19.09
C PRO A 445 26.70 -22.55 19.63
N SER A 446 27.85 -23.02 19.14
CA SER A 446 28.61 -24.09 19.77
C SER A 446 29.78 -23.50 20.56
N VAL A 447 29.67 -23.63 21.89
CA VAL A 447 30.74 -23.63 22.90
C VAL A 447 31.54 -22.32 23.05
N GLN A 448 31.43 -21.73 24.26
CA GLN A 448 32.20 -20.56 24.68
C GLN A 448 33.71 -20.79 24.69
N PRO A 449 34.49 -19.71 24.53
CA PRO A 449 35.61 -19.49 25.42
C PRO A 449 35.52 -18.13 26.12
N GLU A 450 35.81 -18.16 27.42
CA GLU A 450 36.03 -17.02 28.29
C GLU A 450 37.15 -16.12 27.73
N TYR A 451 36.89 -14.83 27.54
CA TYR A 451 37.90 -13.78 27.71
C TYR A 451 37.25 -12.47 28.14
N SER A 452 37.79 -11.93 29.22
CA SER A 452 37.47 -10.63 29.81
C SER A 452 38.14 -9.48 29.06
N THR A 453 37.38 -8.43 28.70
CA THR A 453 37.80 -7.03 28.74
C THR A 453 36.59 -6.13 28.48
N THR A 454 36.32 -5.20 29.41
CA THR A 454 35.40 -4.04 29.33
C THR A 454 34.75 -3.78 27.97
N GLU A 455 33.58 -4.38 27.73
CA GLU A 455 32.68 -4.01 26.62
C GLU A 455 31.70 -2.96 27.13
N GLN A 456 31.63 -1.81 26.47
CA GLN A 456 30.44 -0.97 26.55
C GLN A 456 29.29 -1.82 25.99
N GLU A 457 28.34 -2.21 26.82
CA GLU A 457 27.17 -2.99 26.41
C GLU A 457 26.51 -2.29 25.21
N ALA A 458 26.36 -3.02 24.11
CA ALA A 458 25.69 -2.51 22.91
C ALA A 458 24.24 -2.12 23.28
N PRO A 459 23.70 -1.01 22.74
CA PRO A 459 22.37 -0.53 23.10
C PRO A 459 21.31 -1.59 22.82
N THR A 460 20.41 -1.80 23.79
CA THR A 460 19.30 -2.73 23.66
C THR A 460 18.27 -2.18 22.66
N PRO A 461 17.36 -3.02 22.11
CA PRO A 461 16.26 -2.50 21.30
C PRO A 461 15.45 -1.42 22.02
N SER A 462 15.20 -1.56 23.33
CA SER A 462 14.48 -0.54 24.09
C SER A 462 15.21 0.80 24.08
N ASP A 463 16.53 0.79 24.30
CA ASP A 463 17.34 2.03 24.30
C ASP A 463 17.25 2.77 22.97
N ASN A 464 17.28 2.03 21.86
CA ASN A 464 17.16 2.60 20.52
C ASN A 464 15.76 3.22 20.27
N TYR A 465 14.69 2.58 20.74
CA TYR A 465 13.35 3.19 20.68
C TYR A 465 13.24 4.42 21.57
N ASP A 466 13.76 4.34 22.80
CA ASP A 466 13.68 5.41 23.78
C ASP A 466 14.47 6.65 23.33
N GLU A 467 15.62 6.45 22.69
CA GLU A 467 16.37 7.53 22.04
C GLU A 467 15.52 8.24 20.98
N VAL A 468 14.94 7.49 20.02
CA VAL A 468 14.11 8.08 18.96
C VAL A 468 12.87 8.77 19.54
N LEU A 469 12.15 8.14 20.45
CA LEU A 469 10.95 8.71 21.07
C LEU A 469 11.25 9.98 21.86
N THR A 470 12.40 10.04 22.55
CA THR A 470 12.84 11.24 23.27
C THR A 470 13.07 12.42 22.34
N LEU A 471 13.66 12.19 21.15
CA LEU A 471 13.82 13.25 20.14
C LEU A 471 12.45 13.82 19.70
N PHE A 472 11.47 12.95 19.46
CA PHE A 472 10.10 13.37 19.14
C PHE A 472 9.45 14.17 20.29
N ASP A 473 9.54 13.68 21.52
CA ASP A 473 8.95 14.32 22.69
C ASP A 473 9.57 15.71 22.95
N ASN A 474 10.87 15.87 22.71
CA ASN A 474 11.58 17.15 22.83
C ASN A 474 11.10 18.17 21.79
N VAL A 475 11.10 17.83 20.50
CA VAL A 475 10.68 18.77 19.44
C VAL A 475 9.20 19.15 19.57
N ILE A 476 8.33 18.21 19.95
CA ILE A 476 6.90 18.50 20.19
C ILE A 476 6.74 19.51 21.32
N LYS A 477 7.52 19.37 22.40
CA LYS A 477 7.50 20.29 23.53
C LYS A 477 8.01 21.68 23.15
N GLU A 478 9.05 21.78 22.32
CA GLU A 478 9.61 23.05 21.86
C GLU A 478 8.64 23.82 20.97
N LEU A 479 8.04 23.15 19.98
CA LEU A 479 7.02 23.75 19.12
C LEU A 479 5.81 24.26 19.94
N GLY A 480 5.42 23.52 20.99
CA GLY A 480 4.37 23.95 21.91
C GLY A 480 4.69 25.23 22.70
N LYS A 481 5.96 25.44 23.08
CA LYS A 481 6.41 26.67 23.75
C LYS A 481 6.36 27.87 22.81
N SER A 482 6.88 27.73 21.58
CA SER A 482 6.89 28.79 20.56
C SER A 482 5.47 29.28 20.24
N ASP A 483 4.52 28.35 20.15
CA ASP A 483 3.13 28.65 19.85
C ASP A 483 2.42 29.40 21.01
N SER A 484 2.79 29.09 22.26
CA SER A 484 2.31 29.80 23.46
C SER A 484 2.89 31.22 23.59
N ALA A 485 4.15 31.43 23.18
CA ALA A 485 4.83 32.73 23.20
C ALA A 485 4.25 33.70 22.15
N ILE A 486 3.89 33.19 20.96
CA ILE A 486 3.22 33.97 19.91
C ILE A 486 1.80 34.39 20.36
N LYS A 487 1.06 33.49 21.01
CA LYS A 487 -0.28 33.81 21.56
C LYS A 487 -0.19 34.83 22.72
N GLY A 488 0.84 34.73 23.57
CA GLY A 488 1.08 35.67 24.68
C GLY A 488 1.50 37.07 24.23
N SER A 489 2.32 37.19 23.19
CA SER A 489 2.75 38.48 22.62
C SER A 489 1.62 39.21 21.88
N ASN A 490 0.75 38.49 21.15
CA ASN A 490 -0.47 39.06 20.55
C ASN A 490 -1.48 39.54 21.61
N LYS A 491 -1.52 38.89 22.79
CA LYS A 491 -2.37 39.33 23.91
C LYS A 491 -1.83 40.62 24.56
N ARG A 492 -0.50 40.75 24.71
CA ARG A 492 0.17 41.98 25.21
C ARG A 492 0.06 43.17 24.26
N ARG A 493 0.14 42.94 22.95
CA ARG A 493 -0.07 43.99 21.93
C ARG A 493 -1.50 44.51 21.89
N ARG A 494 -2.51 43.67 22.20
CA ARG A 494 -3.91 44.10 22.32
C ARG A 494 -4.18 44.92 23.59
N SER A 495 -3.41 44.75 24.67
CA SER A 495 -3.56 45.56 25.90
C SER A 495 -2.84 46.92 25.87
N SER A 496 -1.97 47.19 24.89
CA SER A 496 -1.20 48.44 24.78
C SER A 496 -1.69 49.40 23.69
N GLY A 497 -2.89 49.16 23.13
CA GLY A 497 -3.42 49.90 21.96
C GLY A 497 -4.82 50.48 22.16
N GLN A 498 -5.22 50.82 23.38
CA GLN A 498 -6.40 51.66 23.64
C GLN A 498 -5.94 53.08 23.95
N GLY A 499 -5.64 53.82 22.89
CA GLY A 499 -5.63 55.28 22.87
C GLY A 499 -6.81 55.73 22.01
N ASP A 500 -7.64 56.61 22.58
CA ASP A 500 -8.87 57.13 21.99
C ASP A 500 -8.68 57.65 20.56
N VAL A 501 -9.50 57.17 19.62
CA VAL A 501 -9.64 57.77 18.28
C VAL A 501 -11.13 57.98 18.01
N GLU A 502 -11.49 59.24 17.87
CA GLU A 502 -12.83 59.77 17.57
C GLU A 502 -13.45 59.16 16.31
N ARG A 503 -14.77 59.01 16.33
CA ARG A 503 -15.60 58.57 15.20
C ARG A 503 -15.85 59.71 14.22
N PRO A 504 -15.54 59.57 12.91
CA PRO A 504 -16.04 60.49 11.89
C PRO A 504 -17.45 60.09 11.45
N GLN A 505 -18.31 61.10 11.30
CA GLN A 505 -19.68 61.01 10.80
C GLN A 505 -19.73 60.69 9.30
N THR A 506 -20.66 59.82 8.90
CA THR A 506 -20.99 59.52 7.49
C THR A 506 -21.96 60.58 6.92
N PRO A 507 -21.75 61.10 5.69
CA PRO A 507 -22.77 61.89 5.00
C PRO A 507 -23.68 61.00 4.14
N ALA A 508 -24.96 61.38 4.13
CA ALA A 508 -26.05 60.74 3.39
C ALA A 508 -25.96 61.00 1.87
N LEU A 509 -26.17 59.94 1.08
CA LEU A 509 -26.41 60.03 -0.36
C LEU A 509 -27.91 60.20 -0.63
N ARG A 510 -28.25 61.28 -1.34
CA ARG A 510 -29.53 61.48 -2.04
C ARG A 510 -29.31 61.24 -3.53
N SER A 511 -30.42 60.80 -4.15
CA SER A 511 -30.73 60.47 -5.56
C SER A 511 -30.06 59.22 -6.11
#